data_AF-A0A752RT06-F1
#
_entry.id   AF-A0A752RT06-F1
#
_cell.length_a   1.000
_cell.length_b   1.000
_cell.length_c   1.000
_cell.angle_alpha   90.00
_cell.angle_beta   90.00
_cell.angle_gamma   90.00
#
_symmetry.space_group_name_H-M   'P 1'
#
loop_
_entity.id
_entity.type
_entity.pdbx_description
1 polymer ?
#
loop_
_entity_poly.entity_id
_entity_poly.type
_entity_poly.pdbx_seq_one_letter_code
_entity_poly.pdbx_strand_id
1 'polypeptide(L)'
;MNIDKQALREAAEKAGKDKWQAKKINGDFYVIRSGSYIKQCGITSFQPIAEIDHKPVRDFVAMVNPATTLALLDENLQLQREKDAIEAVALALRDDMRQAREQLAAAEKRNAELERSETQLIDERDNAESALNDAYKAVMGQAPEWSNWFSFENAIDEIELACELWRNQTDDVIQFRQRIAELEAREVTLPPTFWYEHDDLSRDVPVLDKRLVKKAIRAAGIGVKGE
;
A
#
# COMPACT_ATOMS: atom_id res chain seq x y z
N MET A 1 -31.07 20.08 48.94
CA MET A 1 -32.53 19.88 49.05
C MET A 1 -33.02 19.44 47.68
N ASN A 2 -33.50 18.20 47.55
CA ASN A 2 -34.03 17.69 46.27
C ASN A 2 -35.52 18.00 46.24
N ILE A 3 -35.98 18.79 45.27
CA ILE A 3 -37.40 19.10 45.14
C ILE A 3 -38.09 17.84 44.60
N ASP A 4 -39.09 17.35 45.32
CA ASP A 4 -39.95 16.29 44.82
C ASP A 4 -40.86 16.86 43.72
N LYS A 5 -40.43 16.68 42.46
CA LYS A 5 -41.14 17.14 41.27
C LYS A 5 -42.49 16.44 41.10
N GLN A 6 -42.63 15.21 41.60
CA GLN A 6 -43.88 14.45 41.50
C GLN A 6 -44.91 15.00 42.49
N ALA A 7 -44.49 15.23 43.74
CA ALA A 7 -45.33 15.89 44.73
C ALA A 7 -45.75 17.30 44.28
N LEU A 8 -44.84 18.05 43.65
CA LEU A 8 -45.16 19.37 43.10
C LEU A 8 -46.16 19.30 41.94
N ARG A 9 -46.04 18.30 41.06
CA ARG A 9 -46.99 18.05 39.97
C ARG A 9 -48.38 17.74 40.50
N GLU A 10 -48.48 16.83 41.47
CA GLU A 10 -49.76 16.47 42.10
C GLU A 10 -50.41 17.67 42.81
N ALA A 11 -49.62 18.48 43.50
CA ALA A 11 -50.10 19.70 44.14
C ALA A 11 -50.63 20.71 43.10
N ALA A 12 -49.94 20.88 41.98
CA ALA A 12 -50.37 21.77 40.90
C ALA A 12 -51.64 21.25 40.19
N GLU A 13 -51.75 19.94 39.95
CA GLU A 13 -52.96 19.35 39.35
C GLU A 13 -54.18 19.50 40.27
N LYS A 14 -54.01 19.30 41.58
CA LYS A 14 -55.08 19.51 42.59
C LYS A 14 -55.49 20.97 42.72
N ALA A 15 -54.57 21.91 42.58
CA ALA A 15 -54.84 23.35 42.65
C ALA A 15 -55.64 23.88 41.44
N GLY A 16 -55.75 23.09 40.36
CA GLY A 16 -56.53 23.41 39.17
C GLY A 16 -55.70 24.12 38.09
N LYS A 17 -55.89 23.73 36.83
CA LYS A 17 -55.14 24.21 35.65
C LYS A 17 -55.57 25.60 35.15
N ASP A 18 -56.37 26.32 35.93
CA ASP A 18 -56.87 27.63 35.56
C ASP A 18 -55.73 28.67 35.62
N LYS A 19 -55.70 29.59 34.65
CA LYS A 19 -54.79 30.73 34.71
C LYS A 19 -55.25 31.68 35.80
N TRP A 20 -54.31 32.18 36.60
CA TRP A 20 -54.61 33.13 37.66
C TRP A 20 -54.27 34.56 37.21
N GLN A 21 -55.02 35.54 37.73
CA GLN A 21 -54.83 36.95 37.44
C GLN A 21 -54.72 37.74 38.74
N ALA A 22 -53.71 38.59 38.85
CA ALA A 22 -53.58 39.56 39.91
C ALA A 22 -54.48 40.78 39.63
N LYS A 23 -55.28 41.20 40.61
CA LYS A 23 -56.18 42.36 40.48
C LYS A 23 -56.25 43.18 41.75
N LYS A 24 -56.56 44.47 41.62
CA LYS A 24 -56.93 45.35 42.74
C LYS A 24 -58.43 45.58 42.66
N ILE A 25 -59.17 45.26 43.71
CA ILE A 25 -60.65 45.36 43.75
C ILE A 25 -61.01 46.10 45.04
N ASN A 26 -61.73 47.22 44.92
CA ASN A 26 -62.22 48.04 46.04
C ASN A 26 -61.19 48.54 47.08
N GLY A 27 -59.89 48.47 46.78
CA GLY A 27 -58.82 48.90 47.71
C GLY A 27 -57.82 47.77 47.96
N ASP A 28 -58.30 46.54 47.93
CA ASP A 28 -57.56 45.34 48.34
C ASP A 28 -57.02 44.56 47.14
N PHE A 29 -56.06 43.69 47.42
CA PHE A 29 -55.24 43.01 46.43
C PHE A 29 -55.58 41.52 46.39
N TYR A 30 -56.06 41.05 45.24
CA TYR A 30 -56.53 39.69 45.07
C TYR A 30 -55.80 38.95 43.95
N VAL A 31 -55.63 37.65 44.13
CA VAL A 31 -55.44 36.69 43.05
C VAL A 31 -56.80 36.07 42.74
N ILE A 32 -57.24 36.19 41.49
CA ILE A 32 -58.53 35.70 41.02
C ILE A 32 -58.34 34.73 39.86
N ARG A 33 -59.34 33.89 39.59
CA ARG A 33 -59.35 33.10 38.34
C ARG A 33 -59.41 34.04 37.14
N SER A 34 -58.51 33.85 36.18
CA SER A 34 -58.45 34.68 34.98
C SER A 34 -59.78 34.59 34.21
N GLY A 35 -60.31 35.75 33.80
CA GLY A 35 -61.61 35.84 33.13
C GLY A 35 -62.84 35.83 34.05
N SER A 36 -62.68 35.62 35.36
CA SER A 36 -63.83 35.61 36.30
C SER A 36 -64.36 36.99 36.69
N TYR A 37 -63.60 38.06 36.43
CA TYR A 37 -63.98 39.42 36.83
C TYR A 37 -65.03 40.01 35.89
N ILE A 38 -66.20 40.32 36.43
CA ILE A 38 -67.31 40.97 35.72
C ILE A 38 -67.79 42.17 36.55
N LYS A 39 -68.00 43.31 35.90
CA LYS A 39 -68.57 44.51 36.50
C LYS A 39 -69.80 44.92 35.69
N GLN A 40 -70.99 44.72 36.22
CA GLN A 40 -72.27 45.04 35.56
C GLN A 40 -73.20 45.76 36.55
N CYS A 41 -73.84 46.85 36.12
CA CYS A 41 -74.83 47.60 36.90
C CYS A 41 -74.42 47.92 38.36
N GLY A 42 -73.15 48.29 38.58
CA GLY A 42 -72.62 48.60 39.92
C GLY A 42 -72.24 47.38 40.77
N ILE A 43 -72.59 46.17 40.35
CA ILE A 43 -72.23 44.92 41.02
C ILE A 43 -70.91 44.40 40.41
N THR A 44 -69.97 44.02 41.29
CA THR A 44 -68.70 43.40 40.90
C THR A 44 -68.72 41.95 41.35
N SER A 45 -68.59 41.01 40.40
CA SER A 45 -68.48 39.58 40.68
C SER A 45 -67.14 39.04 40.18
N PHE A 46 -66.51 38.18 40.97
CA PHE A 46 -65.24 37.53 40.65
C PHE A 46 -65.08 36.26 41.48
N GLN A 47 -64.16 35.38 41.10
CA GLN A 47 -63.82 34.18 41.86
C GLN A 47 -62.47 34.38 42.56
N PRO A 48 -62.46 34.70 43.88
CA PRO A 48 -61.22 34.86 44.64
C PRO A 48 -60.51 33.53 44.85
N ILE A 49 -59.19 33.56 44.75
CA ILE A 49 -58.30 32.44 45.09
C ILE A 49 -57.57 32.76 46.39
N ALA A 50 -57.01 33.97 46.50
CA ALA A 50 -56.35 34.47 47.70
C ALA A 50 -56.40 36.00 47.76
N GLU A 51 -56.50 36.53 48.97
CA GLU A 51 -56.27 37.94 49.29
C GLU A 51 -54.83 38.11 49.79
N ILE A 52 -54.06 38.99 49.16
CA ILE A 52 -52.62 39.16 49.42
C ILE A 52 -52.30 40.66 49.38
N ASP A 53 -52.14 41.27 50.55
CA ASP A 53 -51.88 42.71 50.70
C ASP A 53 -50.57 43.16 50.03
N HIS A 54 -49.54 42.30 50.04
CA HIS A 54 -48.25 42.62 49.45
C HIS A 54 -48.29 42.46 47.92
N LYS A 55 -48.46 43.59 47.23
CA LYS A 55 -48.59 43.66 45.76
C LYS A 55 -47.57 42.79 44.98
N PRO A 56 -46.25 42.85 45.23
CA PRO A 56 -45.29 41.97 44.54
C PRO A 56 -45.52 40.47 44.74
N VAL A 57 -45.97 40.05 45.93
CA VAL A 57 -46.22 38.62 46.23
C VAL A 57 -47.46 38.16 45.49
N ARG A 58 -48.52 38.98 45.46
CA ARG A 58 -49.72 38.73 44.66
C ARG A 58 -49.39 38.54 43.18
N ASP A 59 -48.58 39.44 42.62
CA ASP A 59 -48.19 39.40 41.20
C ASP A 59 -47.37 38.14 40.89
N PHE A 60 -46.45 37.76 41.78
CA PHE A 60 -45.68 36.52 41.68
C PHE A 60 -46.58 35.27 41.76
N VAL A 61 -47.50 35.20 42.72
CA VAL A 61 -48.42 34.05 42.88
C VAL A 61 -49.34 33.89 41.66
N ALA A 62 -49.79 34.99 41.05
CA ALA A 62 -50.57 34.92 39.81
C ALA A 62 -49.74 34.39 38.62
N MET A 63 -48.44 34.72 38.57
CA MET A 63 -47.51 34.26 37.54
C MET A 63 -47.13 32.79 37.70
N VAL A 64 -46.78 32.36 38.92
CA VAL A 64 -46.47 30.97 39.30
C VAL A 64 -47.74 30.22 39.68
N ASN A 65 -48.75 30.34 38.82
CA ASN A 65 -49.97 29.57 38.96
C ASN A 65 -49.71 28.09 38.61
N PRO A 66 -50.64 27.18 38.96
CA PRO A 66 -50.43 25.76 38.73
C PRO A 66 -50.22 25.40 37.25
N ALA A 67 -50.85 26.12 36.32
CA ALA A 67 -50.65 25.90 34.88
C ALA A 67 -49.21 26.23 34.44
N THR A 68 -48.63 27.34 34.91
CA THR A 68 -47.24 27.71 34.66
C THR A 68 -46.28 26.70 35.29
N THR A 69 -46.54 26.26 36.53
CA THR A 69 -45.71 25.26 37.21
C THR A 69 -45.68 23.91 36.47
N LEU A 70 -46.85 23.44 35.99
CA LEU A 70 -46.91 22.21 35.19
C LEU A 70 -46.15 22.34 33.87
N ALA A 71 -46.29 23.47 33.18
CA ALA A 71 -45.55 23.73 31.94
C ALA A 71 -44.03 23.72 32.15
N LEU A 72 -43.55 24.36 33.22
CA LEU A 72 -42.12 24.34 33.57
C LEU A 72 -41.62 22.94 33.98
N LEU A 73 -42.46 22.14 34.63
CA LEU A 73 -42.12 20.75 34.97
C LEU A 73 -42.03 19.87 33.71
N ASP A 74 -42.94 20.05 32.76
CA ASP A 74 -42.93 19.35 31.48
C ASP A 74 -41.68 19.73 30.65
N GLU A 75 -41.36 21.02 30.57
CA GLU A 75 -40.12 21.51 29.93
C GLU A 75 -38.88 20.95 30.61
N ASN A 76 -38.84 20.92 31.94
CA ASN A 76 -37.70 20.37 32.66
C ASN A 76 -37.52 18.86 32.40
N LEU A 77 -38.61 18.10 32.32
CA LEU A 77 -38.58 16.68 31.97
C LEU A 77 -38.07 16.48 30.53
N GLN A 78 -38.52 17.33 29.60
CA GLN A 78 -38.05 17.30 28.21
C GLN A 78 -36.55 17.59 28.12
N LEU A 79 -36.06 18.63 28.81
CA LEU A 79 -34.64 18.95 28.89
C LEU A 79 -33.79 17.82 29.49
N GLN A 80 -34.32 17.10 30.47
CA GLN A 80 -33.63 15.93 31.03
C GLN A 80 -33.49 14.82 29.99
N ARG A 81 -34.55 14.51 29.25
CA ARG A 81 -34.50 13.50 28.18
C ARG A 81 -33.54 13.88 27.06
N GLU A 82 -33.54 15.15 26.64
CA GLU A 82 -32.63 15.65 25.62
C GLU A 82 -31.19 15.61 26.09
N LYS A 83 -30.92 15.96 27.35
CA LYS A 83 -29.60 15.82 27.95
C LYS A 83 -29.12 14.36 27.92
N ASP A 84 -29.96 13.42 28.36
CA ASP A 84 -29.61 11.99 28.39
C ASP A 84 -29.36 11.45 26.97
N ALA A 85 -30.15 11.91 25.98
CA ALA A 85 -29.95 11.55 24.58
C ALA A 85 -28.63 12.11 24.01
N ILE A 86 -28.30 13.36 24.31
CA ILE A 86 -27.02 13.97 23.91
C ILE A 86 -25.84 13.24 24.56
N GLU A 87 -25.95 12.88 25.83
CA GLU A 87 -24.92 12.13 26.55
C GLU A 87 -24.70 10.74 25.93
N ALA A 88 -25.78 10.03 25.57
CA ALA A 88 -25.69 8.76 24.86
C ALA A 88 -25.00 8.91 23.48
N VAL A 89 -25.34 9.94 22.71
CA VAL A 89 -24.70 10.21 21.41
C VAL A 89 -23.22 10.57 21.59
N ALA A 90 -22.88 11.36 22.61
CA ALA A 90 -21.50 11.73 22.90
C ALA A 90 -20.64 10.52 23.29
N LEU A 91 -21.20 9.56 24.03
CA LEU A 91 -20.53 8.31 24.36
C LEU A 91 -20.29 7.45 23.11
N ALA A 92 -21.31 7.27 22.26
CA ALA A 92 -21.18 6.53 21.01
C ALA A 92 -20.10 7.15 20.10
N LEU A 93 -20.14 8.48 19.92
CA LEU A 93 -19.13 9.18 19.12
C LEU A 93 -17.72 9.03 19.70
N ARG A 94 -17.58 8.99 21.02
CA ARG A 94 -16.29 8.78 21.68
C ARG A 94 -15.72 7.39 21.40
N ASP A 95 -16.58 6.38 21.40
CA ASP A 95 -16.19 5.00 21.10
C ASP A 95 -15.84 4.83 19.62
N ASP A 96 -16.64 5.41 18.71
CA ASP A 96 -16.34 5.43 17.27
C ASP A 96 -15.00 6.12 16.99
N MET A 97 -14.73 7.27 17.64
CA MET A 97 -13.46 7.98 17.52
C MET A 97 -12.28 7.17 18.07
N ARG A 98 -12.50 6.34 19.10
CA ARG A 98 -11.46 5.42 19.60
C ARG A 98 -11.17 4.32 18.59
N GLN A 99 -12.20 3.68 18.06
CA GLN A 99 -12.04 2.63 17.04
C GLN A 99 -11.36 3.16 15.77
N ALA A 100 -11.75 4.36 15.31
CA ALA A 100 -11.11 5.00 14.16
C ALA A 100 -9.62 5.26 14.39
N ARG A 101 -9.22 5.68 15.61
CA ARG A 101 -7.80 5.87 15.96
C ARG A 101 -7.03 4.56 16.01
N GLU A 102 -7.64 3.48 16.52
CA GLU A 102 -7.01 2.16 16.54
C GLU A 102 -6.80 1.62 15.13
N GLN A 103 -7.81 1.76 14.26
CA GLN A 103 -7.70 1.40 12.84
C GLN A 103 -6.61 2.22 12.13
N LEU A 104 -6.55 3.53 12.41
CA LEU A 104 -5.51 4.40 11.85
C LEU A 104 -4.12 3.95 12.29
N ALA A 105 -3.91 3.69 13.59
CA ALA A 105 -2.62 3.23 14.10
C ALA A 105 -2.21 1.86 13.52
N ALA A 106 -3.17 0.96 13.31
CA ALA A 106 -2.92 -0.33 12.66
C ALA A 106 -2.54 -0.17 11.18
N ALA A 107 -3.21 0.73 10.46
CA ALA A 107 -2.91 1.04 9.07
C ALA A 107 -1.53 1.71 8.93
N GLU A 108 -1.19 2.67 9.79
CA GLU A 108 0.14 3.30 9.83
C GLU A 108 1.24 2.27 10.08
N LYS A 109 1.04 1.34 11.01
CA LYS A 109 2.01 0.26 11.26
C LYS A 109 2.22 -0.62 10.04
N ARG A 110 1.13 -0.97 9.33
CA ARG A 110 1.21 -1.76 8.09
C ARG A 110 1.92 -1.01 6.98
N ASN A 111 1.67 0.29 6.82
CA ASN A 111 2.37 1.11 5.84
C ASN A 111 3.87 1.19 6.15
N ALA A 112 4.26 1.40 7.41
CA ALA A 112 5.66 1.42 7.80
C ALA A 112 6.37 0.07 7.59
N GLU A 113 5.66 -1.05 7.71
CA GLU A 113 6.19 -2.37 7.38
C GLU A 113 6.36 -2.55 5.86
N LEU A 114 5.37 -2.12 5.07
CA LEU A 114 5.45 -2.13 3.61
C LEU A 114 6.61 -1.27 3.10
N GLU A 115 6.76 -0.04 3.59
CA GLU A 115 7.87 0.86 3.23
C GLU A 115 9.24 0.21 3.49
N ARG A 116 9.39 -0.50 4.62
CA ARG A 116 10.62 -1.25 4.91
C ARG A 116 10.85 -2.39 3.93
N SER A 117 9.80 -3.16 3.63
CA SER A 117 9.90 -4.28 2.67
C SER A 117 10.19 -3.78 1.25
N GLU A 118 9.63 -2.65 0.83
CA GLU A 118 9.90 -2.03 -0.47
C GLU A 118 11.36 -1.55 -0.54
N THR A 119 11.85 -0.93 0.53
CA THR A 119 13.26 -0.52 0.61
C THR A 119 14.19 -1.74 0.49
N GLN A 120 13.88 -2.84 1.18
CA GLN A 120 14.64 -4.08 1.08
C GLN A 120 14.62 -4.66 -0.34
N LEU A 121 13.46 -4.69 -1.00
CA LEU A 121 13.35 -5.20 -2.37
C LEU A 121 14.11 -4.33 -3.38
N ILE A 122 14.19 -3.01 -3.15
CA ILE A 122 15.03 -2.11 -3.96
C ILE A 122 16.50 -2.45 -3.78
N ASP A 123 16.97 -2.61 -2.53
CA ASP A 123 18.36 -2.98 -2.24
C ASP A 123 18.70 -4.35 -2.85
N GLU A 124 17.82 -5.34 -2.71
CA GLU A 124 17.98 -6.67 -3.31
C GLU A 124 18.02 -6.61 -4.84
N ARG A 125 17.12 -5.82 -5.46
CA ARG A 125 17.12 -5.59 -6.91
C ARG A 125 18.42 -4.94 -7.38
N ASP A 126 18.87 -3.88 -6.72
CA ASP A 126 20.07 -3.14 -7.10
C ASP A 126 21.32 -4.02 -6.96
N ASN A 127 21.37 -4.86 -5.92
CA ASN A 127 22.42 -5.86 -5.76
C ASN A 127 22.40 -6.90 -6.89
N ALA A 128 21.22 -7.41 -7.26
CA ALA A 128 21.07 -8.37 -8.36
C ALA A 128 21.44 -7.75 -9.71
N GLU A 129 21.01 -6.52 -9.97
CA GLU A 129 21.37 -5.76 -11.17
C GLU A 129 22.88 -5.54 -11.27
N SER A 130 23.53 -5.15 -10.17
CA SER A 130 24.98 -4.98 -10.12
C SER A 130 25.70 -6.29 -10.43
N ALA A 131 25.27 -7.40 -9.81
CA ALA A 131 25.87 -8.71 -10.04
C ALA A 131 25.72 -9.17 -11.50
N LEU A 132 24.54 -8.95 -12.10
CA LEU A 132 24.30 -9.30 -13.49
C LEU A 132 25.08 -8.39 -14.45
N ASN A 133 25.19 -7.09 -14.16
CA ASN A 133 25.99 -6.15 -14.94
C ASN A 133 27.47 -6.57 -14.95
N ASP A 134 28.02 -6.92 -13.79
CA ASP A 134 29.40 -7.41 -13.68
C ASP A 134 29.61 -8.71 -14.48
N ALA A 135 28.67 -9.67 -14.39
CA ALA A 135 28.72 -10.91 -15.17
C ALA A 135 28.63 -10.65 -16.68
N TYR A 136 27.69 -9.81 -17.10
CA TYR A 136 27.51 -9.44 -18.49
C TYR A 136 28.75 -8.74 -19.04
N LYS A 137 29.32 -7.79 -18.30
CA LYS A 137 30.55 -7.09 -18.67
C LYS A 137 31.76 -8.03 -18.75
N ALA A 138 31.85 -9.03 -17.88
CA ALA A 138 32.92 -10.02 -17.94
C ALA A 138 32.89 -10.86 -19.22
N VAL A 139 31.70 -11.17 -19.73
CA VAL A 139 31.50 -11.97 -20.95
C VAL A 139 31.51 -11.10 -22.21
N MET A 140 30.74 -10.03 -22.22
CA MET A 140 30.53 -9.21 -23.42
C MET A 140 31.55 -8.07 -23.56
N GLY A 141 32.35 -7.80 -22.53
CA GLY A 141 33.36 -6.73 -22.49
C GLY A 141 32.81 -5.32 -22.22
N GLN A 142 31.48 -5.17 -22.21
CA GLN A 142 30.77 -3.91 -21.94
C GLN A 142 29.59 -4.16 -21.02
N ALA A 143 29.19 -3.14 -20.27
CA ALA A 143 27.98 -3.19 -19.45
C ALA A 143 26.73 -3.29 -20.36
N PRO A 144 25.65 -3.95 -19.92
CA PRO A 144 24.40 -3.96 -20.66
C PRO A 144 23.74 -2.58 -20.59
N GLU A 145 23.06 -2.20 -21.67
CA GLU A 145 22.22 -1.00 -21.70
C GLU A 145 20.77 -1.40 -21.42
N TRP A 146 20.36 -1.27 -20.16
CA TRP A 146 18.98 -1.57 -19.77
C TRP A 146 18.00 -0.67 -20.52
N SER A 147 16.96 -1.27 -21.08
CA SER A 147 15.89 -0.53 -21.74
C SER A 147 14.57 -1.28 -21.59
N ASN A 148 13.46 -0.63 -21.92
CA ASN A 148 12.16 -1.28 -21.88
C ASN A 148 12.05 -2.48 -22.86
N TRP A 149 12.97 -2.62 -23.81
CA TRP A 149 13.06 -3.73 -24.75
C TRP A 149 14.21 -4.69 -24.47
N PHE A 150 15.04 -4.40 -23.46
CA PHE A 150 16.19 -5.20 -23.07
C PHE A 150 16.15 -5.50 -21.57
N SER A 151 15.67 -6.70 -21.24
CA SER A 151 15.47 -7.17 -19.86
C SER A 151 16.63 -8.04 -19.38
N PHE A 152 16.58 -8.45 -18.11
CA PHE A 152 17.54 -9.41 -17.53
C PHE A 152 17.59 -10.75 -18.28
N GLU A 153 16.45 -11.21 -18.80
CA GLU A 153 16.36 -12.45 -19.58
C GLU A 153 17.18 -12.34 -20.87
N ASN A 154 16.99 -11.25 -21.63
CA ASN A 154 17.75 -10.99 -22.85
C ASN A 154 19.26 -10.92 -22.58
N ALA A 155 19.68 -10.31 -21.47
CA ALA A 155 21.09 -10.24 -21.08
C ALA A 155 21.68 -11.64 -20.77
N ILE A 156 20.91 -12.50 -20.13
CA ILE A 156 21.32 -13.88 -19.85
C ILE A 156 21.41 -14.69 -21.14
N ASP A 157 20.44 -14.56 -22.05
CA ASP A 157 20.43 -15.25 -23.34
C ASP A 157 21.66 -14.87 -24.19
N GLU A 158 22.03 -13.59 -24.20
CA GLU A 158 23.24 -13.13 -24.90
C GLU A 158 24.53 -13.67 -24.28
N ILE A 159 24.62 -13.71 -22.95
CA ILE A 159 25.74 -14.33 -22.24
C ILE A 159 25.86 -15.81 -22.59
N GLU A 160 24.73 -16.53 -22.60
CA GLU A 160 24.69 -17.96 -22.90
C GLU A 160 25.19 -18.22 -24.32
N LEU A 161 24.66 -17.47 -25.29
CA LEU A 161 25.08 -17.55 -26.69
C LEU A 161 26.57 -17.28 -26.87
N ALA A 162 27.11 -16.23 -26.23
CA ALA A 162 28.53 -15.92 -26.30
C ALA A 162 29.39 -17.06 -25.72
N CYS A 163 28.99 -17.61 -24.58
CA CYS A 163 29.66 -18.75 -23.94
C CYS A 163 29.62 -20.02 -24.81
N GLU A 164 28.53 -20.27 -25.54
CA GLU A 164 28.43 -21.39 -26.49
C GLU A 164 29.36 -21.22 -27.68
N LEU A 165 29.38 -20.03 -28.29
CA LEU A 165 30.23 -19.74 -29.43
C LEU A 165 31.72 -19.92 -29.10
N TRP A 166 32.16 -19.46 -27.93
CA TRP A 166 33.55 -19.63 -27.50
C TRP A 166 33.92 -21.08 -27.20
N ARG A 167 32.99 -21.86 -26.64
CA ARG A 167 33.19 -23.30 -26.43
C ARG A 167 33.39 -24.00 -27.77
N ASN A 168 32.51 -23.74 -28.73
CA ASN A 168 32.60 -24.32 -30.07
C ASN A 168 33.91 -23.93 -30.78
N GLN A 169 34.32 -22.66 -30.71
CA GLN A 169 35.61 -22.21 -31.27
C GLN A 169 36.80 -22.92 -30.63
N THR A 170 36.73 -23.18 -29.33
CA THR A 170 37.80 -23.89 -28.61
C THR A 170 37.86 -25.35 -29.05
N ASP A 171 36.70 -26.00 -29.21
CA ASP A 171 36.61 -27.37 -29.73
C ASP A 171 37.14 -27.47 -31.16
N ASP A 172 36.80 -26.52 -32.03
CA ASP A 172 37.33 -26.46 -33.40
C ASP A 172 38.86 -26.38 -33.40
N VAL A 173 39.45 -25.53 -32.55
CA VAL A 173 40.92 -25.43 -32.43
C VAL A 173 41.53 -26.75 -31.97
N ILE A 174 40.89 -27.46 -31.05
CA ILE A 174 41.35 -28.78 -30.60
C ILE A 174 41.30 -29.78 -31.75
N GLN A 175 40.18 -29.82 -32.50
CA GLN A 175 40.02 -30.70 -33.66
C GLN A 175 41.05 -30.39 -34.76
N PHE A 176 41.29 -29.11 -35.06
CA PHE A 176 42.31 -28.70 -36.01
C PHE A 176 43.71 -29.11 -35.59
N ARG A 177 44.07 -28.93 -34.31
CA ARG A 177 45.37 -29.38 -33.77
C ARG A 177 45.55 -30.89 -33.90
N GLN A 178 44.51 -31.67 -33.60
CA GLN A 178 44.53 -33.13 -33.78
C GLN A 178 44.73 -33.51 -35.24
N ARG A 179 43.99 -32.87 -36.17
CA ARG A 179 44.10 -33.14 -37.60
C ARG A 179 45.46 -32.75 -38.17
N ILE A 180 46.02 -31.61 -37.75
CA ILE A 180 47.37 -31.18 -38.14
C ILE A 180 48.38 -32.23 -37.66
N ALA A 181 48.34 -32.65 -36.40
CA ALA A 181 49.23 -33.68 -35.87
C ALA A 181 49.09 -35.02 -36.62
N GLU A 182 47.87 -35.43 -36.97
CA GLU A 182 47.63 -36.61 -37.81
C GLU A 182 48.28 -36.46 -39.19
N LEU A 183 48.13 -35.30 -39.85
CA LEU A 183 48.69 -35.05 -41.17
C LEU A 183 50.22 -34.95 -41.14
N GLU A 184 50.79 -34.32 -40.11
CA GLU A 184 52.24 -34.22 -39.91
C GLU A 184 52.87 -35.59 -39.60
N ALA A 185 52.13 -36.51 -38.98
CA ALA A 185 52.57 -37.88 -38.73
C ALA A 185 52.48 -38.81 -39.97
N ARG A 186 51.83 -38.38 -41.06
CA ARG A 186 51.71 -39.20 -42.27
C ARG A 186 53.03 -39.23 -43.04
N GLU A 187 53.47 -40.44 -43.36
CA GLU A 187 54.66 -40.68 -44.16
C GLU A 187 54.31 -41.15 -45.57
N VAL A 188 55.08 -40.68 -46.55
CA VAL A 188 54.99 -41.11 -47.95
C VAL A 188 55.82 -42.38 -48.15
N THR A 189 55.23 -43.38 -48.81
CA THR A 189 55.96 -44.59 -49.22
C THR A 189 56.49 -44.40 -50.63
N LEU A 190 57.82 -44.46 -50.81
CA LEU A 190 58.44 -44.31 -52.12
C LEU A 190 58.46 -45.63 -52.90
N PRO A 191 58.16 -45.61 -54.20
CA PRO A 191 58.33 -46.79 -55.06
C PRO A 191 59.82 -47.17 -55.18
N PRO A 192 60.14 -48.42 -55.55
CA PRO A 192 61.50 -48.85 -55.80
C PRO A 192 62.13 -48.04 -56.94
N THR A 193 63.43 -47.75 -56.82
CA THR A 193 64.19 -47.09 -57.88
C THR A 193 64.29 -48.02 -59.09
N PHE A 194 63.85 -47.55 -60.25
CA PHE A 194 64.02 -48.24 -61.51
C PHE A 194 64.96 -47.43 -62.42
N TRP A 195 65.64 -48.15 -63.30
CA TRP A 195 66.71 -47.64 -64.16
C TRP A 195 66.22 -47.69 -65.61
N TYR A 196 66.58 -46.69 -66.40
CA TYR A 196 66.30 -46.68 -67.84
C TYR A 196 67.58 -47.02 -68.59
N GLU A 197 67.52 -48.06 -69.42
CA GLU A 197 68.57 -48.33 -70.40
C GLU A 197 68.38 -47.36 -71.57
N HIS A 198 69.40 -46.57 -71.84
CA HIS A 198 69.46 -45.73 -73.04
C HIS A 198 70.44 -46.39 -74.00
N ASP A 199 69.98 -46.69 -75.22
CA ASP A 199 70.77 -47.33 -76.28
C ASP A 199 72.09 -46.59 -76.60
N ASP A 200 72.18 -45.30 -76.24
CA ASP A 200 73.29 -44.41 -76.57
C ASP A 200 74.20 -44.07 -75.35
N LEU A 201 73.97 -44.65 -74.17
CA LEU A 201 74.72 -44.34 -72.94
C LEU A 201 75.43 -45.59 -72.40
N SER A 202 76.72 -45.47 -72.09
CA SER A 202 77.56 -46.59 -71.58
C SER A 202 77.27 -46.99 -70.12
N ARG A 203 76.26 -46.39 -69.48
CA ARG A 203 75.87 -46.65 -68.07
C ARG A 203 74.38 -46.38 -67.87
N ASP A 204 73.78 -47.20 -67.02
CA ASP A 204 72.40 -47.01 -66.55
C ASP A 204 72.29 -45.70 -65.76
N VAL A 205 71.27 -44.90 -66.10
CA VAL A 205 70.96 -43.64 -65.41
C VAL A 205 69.66 -43.85 -64.63
N PRO A 206 69.60 -43.52 -63.33
CA PRO A 206 68.37 -43.62 -62.57
C PRO A 206 67.40 -42.54 -63.06
N VAL A 207 66.12 -42.89 -63.24
CA VAL A 207 65.09 -41.93 -63.69
C VAL A 207 64.95 -40.77 -62.70
N LEU A 208 65.03 -41.06 -61.40
CA LEU A 208 65.12 -40.08 -60.33
C LEU A 208 66.08 -40.60 -59.25
N ASP A 209 67.06 -39.78 -58.85
CA ASP A 209 67.97 -40.14 -57.74
C ASP A 209 67.20 -40.19 -56.42
N LYS A 210 67.13 -41.39 -55.82
CA LYS A 210 66.43 -41.66 -54.55
C LYS A 210 66.84 -40.71 -53.43
N ARG A 211 68.11 -40.30 -53.36
CA ARG A 211 68.60 -39.36 -52.34
C ARG A 211 68.09 -37.95 -52.59
N LEU A 212 68.08 -37.50 -53.84
CA LEU A 212 67.55 -36.18 -54.21
C LEU A 212 66.03 -36.11 -54.00
N VAL A 213 65.29 -37.18 -54.32
CA VAL A 213 63.85 -37.27 -54.07
C VAL A 213 63.53 -37.21 -52.58
N LYS A 214 64.21 -38.02 -51.75
CA LYS A 214 64.05 -37.96 -50.29
C LYS A 214 64.41 -36.59 -49.72
N LYS A 215 65.48 -35.97 -50.20
CA LYS A 215 65.89 -34.62 -49.79
C LYS A 215 64.85 -33.56 -50.15
N ALA A 216 64.27 -33.63 -51.35
CA ALA A 216 63.21 -32.72 -51.80
C ALA A 216 61.92 -32.90 -50.98
N ILE A 217 61.53 -34.13 -50.66
CA ILE A 217 60.35 -34.44 -49.84
C ILE A 217 60.52 -33.93 -48.40
N ARG A 218 61.72 -34.10 -47.80
CA ARG A 218 62.02 -33.51 -46.49
C ARG A 218 62.07 -31.98 -46.53
N ALA A 219 62.61 -31.39 -47.59
CA ALA A 219 62.61 -29.94 -47.75
C ALA A 219 61.18 -29.37 -47.85
N ALA A 220 60.21 -30.19 -48.28
CA ALA A 220 58.79 -29.89 -48.24
C ALA A 220 58.08 -30.23 -46.91
N GLY A 221 58.81 -30.75 -45.91
CA GLY A 221 58.27 -31.05 -44.58
C GLY A 221 57.51 -32.38 -44.48
N ILE A 222 57.70 -33.32 -45.42
CA ILE A 222 56.95 -34.58 -45.47
C ILE A 222 57.83 -35.75 -45.00
N GLY A 223 57.29 -36.62 -44.13
CA GLY A 223 57.96 -37.84 -43.68
C GLY A 223 58.01 -38.93 -44.77
N VAL A 224 59.04 -39.79 -44.75
CA VAL A 224 59.19 -40.90 -45.72
C VAL A 224 59.25 -42.23 -44.98
N LYS A 225 58.40 -43.18 -45.36
CA LYS A 225 58.22 -44.45 -44.65
C LYS A 225 59.46 -45.34 -44.74
N GLY A 226 59.89 -45.89 -43.60
CA GLY A 226 61.04 -46.80 -43.50
C GLY A 226 62.40 -46.11 -43.55
N GLU A 227 62.45 -44.83 -43.16
CA GLU A 227 63.69 -44.19 -42.70
C GLU A 227 63.99 -44.49 -41.23
#